data_AF-A0A936A2B8-F1
#
_entry.id   AF-A0A936A2B8-F1
#
_cell.length_a   1.000
_cell.length_b   1.000
_cell.length_c   1.000
_cell.angle_alpha   90.00
_cell.angle_beta   90.00
_cell.angle_gamma   90.00
#
_symmetry.space_group_name_H-M   'P 1'
#
loop_
_entity.id
_entity.type
_entity.pdbx_description
1 polymer ?
#
loop_
_entity_poly.entity_id
_entity_poly.type
_entity_poly.pdbx_seq_one_letter_code
_entity_poly.pdbx_strand_id
1 'polypeptide(L)'
;MLGLENLDTPFVENLSKALDIIHEVDSPWLHLYPDIGNLAAAGCHPPDELTLAKDQILGIHVKDAMPRSFAEYRLNRYRAFSRDFSGAGANRLLGAVGRRDLGTDAR
;
A
#
# COMPACT_ATOMS: atom_id res chain seq x y z
N MET A 1 -2.00 9.25 -14.42
CA MET A 1 -2.63 8.72 -13.20
C MET A 1 -1.69 8.96 -12.04
N LEU A 2 -2.24 9.39 -10.90
CA LEU A 2 -1.54 9.64 -9.65
C LEU A 2 -1.94 8.58 -8.62
N GLY A 3 -0.97 8.07 -7.87
CA GLY A 3 -1.16 7.06 -6.83
C GLY A 3 -0.81 7.62 -5.45
N LEU A 4 -1.78 7.62 -4.52
CA LEU A 4 -1.57 7.96 -3.13
C LEU A 4 -1.07 6.73 -2.36
N GLU A 5 0.16 6.80 -1.87
CA GLU A 5 0.77 5.76 -1.04
C GLU A 5 0.45 5.99 0.44
N ASN A 6 0.17 4.92 1.19
CA ASN A 6 0.08 5.00 2.64
C ASN A 6 1.47 5.09 3.25
N LEU A 7 1.65 6.02 4.19
CA LEU A 7 2.93 6.37 4.78
C LEU A 7 2.93 6.07 6.27
N ASP A 8 4.12 6.03 6.86
CA ASP A 8 4.32 5.95 8.30
C ASP A 8 3.98 7.29 9.00
N THR A 9 2.74 7.75 8.84
CA THR A 9 2.23 8.95 9.49
C THR A 9 0.77 8.75 9.88
N PRO A 10 0.33 9.24 11.05
CA PRO A 10 -1.06 9.09 11.49
C PRO A 10 -2.12 9.64 10.53
N PHE A 11 -1.71 10.46 9.57
CA PHE A 11 -2.59 11.05 8.56
C PHE A 11 -3.04 10.03 7.50
N VAL A 12 -2.16 9.11 7.07
CA VAL A 12 -2.42 8.18 5.95
C VAL A 12 -1.74 6.82 6.16
N GLU A 13 -1.78 6.30 7.38
CA GLU A 13 -1.12 5.02 7.75
C GLU A 13 -1.87 3.76 7.27
N ASN A 14 -3.16 3.87 6.97
CA ASN A 14 -4.01 2.76 6.52
C ASN A 14 -4.87 3.16 5.32
N LEU A 15 -5.49 2.18 4.64
CA LEU A 15 -6.21 2.43 3.40
C LEU A 15 -7.60 3.00 3.64
N SER A 16 -8.21 2.81 4.81
CA SER A 16 -9.44 3.55 5.17
C SER A 16 -9.21 5.07 5.13
N LYS A 17 -8.17 5.57 5.81
CA LYS A 17 -7.83 7.01 5.79
C LYS A 17 -7.45 7.50 4.40
N ALA A 18 -6.72 6.68 3.64
CA ALA A 18 -6.35 7.01 2.27
C ALA A 18 -7.60 7.11 1.36
N LEU A 19 -8.57 6.20 1.53
CA LEU A 19 -9.84 6.25 0.80
C LEU A 19 -10.65 7.50 1.13
N ASP A 20 -10.65 7.98 2.37
CA ASP A 20 -11.31 9.24 2.73
C ASP A 20 -10.77 10.40 1.88
N ILE A 21 -9.44 10.47 1.68
CA ILE A 21 -8.80 11.47 0.81
C ILE A 21 -9.20 11.26 -0.66
N ILE A 22 -9.21 10.01 -1.15
CA ILE A 22 -9.61 9.72 -2.54
C ILE A 22 -11.05 10.18 -2.80
N HIS A 23 -11.96 9.89 -1.87
CA HIS A 23 -13.37 10.28 -1.98
C HIS A 23 -13.58 11.79 -1.84
N GLU A 24 -12.79 12.48 -1.02
CA GLU A 24 -12.86 13.94 -0.90
C GLU A 24 -12.39 14.64 -2.17
N VAL A 25 -11.35 14.13 -2.82
CA VAL A 25 -10.83 14.71 -4.07
C VAL A 25 -11.70 14.36 -5.28
N ASP A 26 -12.35 13.19 -5.27
CA ASP A 26 -13.28 12.69 -6.30
C ASP A 26 -12.78 12.90 -7.74
N SER A 27 -11.53 12.47 -7.98
CA SER A 27 -10.87 12.65 -9.28
C SER A 27 -10.61 11.32 -9.94
N PRO A 28 -10.98 11.13 -11.23
CA PRO A 28 -10.65 9.91 -11.98
C PRO A 28 -9.14 9.77 -12.25
N TRP A 29 -8.34 10.78 -11.90
CA TRP A 29 -6.89 10.78 -12.09
C TRP A 29 -6.12 10.41 -10.82
N LEU A 30 -6.79 10.27 -9.68
CA LEU A 30 -6.19 9.98 -8.38
C LEU A 30 -6.75 8.66 -7.82
N HIS A 31 -5.85 7.73 -7.54
CA HIS A 31 -6.15 6.41 -6.98
C HIS A 31 -5.13 6.06 -5.89
N LEU A 32 -5.27 4.90 -5.27
CA LEU A 32 -4.37 4.38 -4.25
C LEU A 32 -3.19 3.60 -4.85
N TYR A 33 -2.03 3.73 -4.21
CA TYR A 33 -0.84 2.95 -4.48
C TYR A 33 -0.30 2.37 -3.16
N PRO A 34 -1.01 1.39 -2.56
CA PRO A 34 -0.71 0.89 -1.23
C PRO A 34 0.67 0.22 -1.12
N ASP A 35 1.33 0.46 0.01
CA ASP A 35 2.54 -0.19 0.47
C ASP A 35 2.21 -1.18 1.60
N ILE A 36 2.33 -2.47 1.30
CA ILE A 36 1.98 -3.55 2.24
C ILE A 36 2.91 -3.60 3.46
N GLY A 37 4.15 -3.15 3.30
CA GLY A 37 5.13 -3.11 4.38
C GLY A 37 4.79 -2.02 5.39
N ASN A 38 4.38 -0.85 4.90
CA ASN A 38 3.87 0.21 5.76
C ASN A 38 2.58 -0.20 6.48
N LEU A 39 1.65 -0.88 5.80
CA LEU A 39 0.42 -1.40 6.43
C LEU A 39 0.73 -2.37 7.57
N ALA A 40 1.61 -3.35 7.32
CA ALA A 40 2.03 -4.30 8.34
C ALA A 40 2.73 -3.61 9.52
N ALA A 41 3.61 -2.64 9.24
CA ALA A 41 4.32 -1.88 10.26
C ALA A 41 3.38 -0.97 11.09
N ALA A 42 2.26 -0.54 10.53
CA ALA A 42 1.19 0.19 11.22
C ALA A 42 0.28 -0.75 12.06
N GLY A 43 0.48 -2.06 11.99
CA GLY A 43 -0.34 -3.06 12.68
C GLY A 43 -1.63 -3.43 11.94
N CYS A 44 -1.81 -2.99 10.69
CA CYS A 44 -2.92 -3.42 9.85
C CYS A 44 -2.69 -4.83 9.31
N HIS A 45 -3.77 -5.53 8.95
CA HIS A 45 -3.71 -6.78 8.21
C HIS A 45 -3.84 -6.48 6.70
N PRO A 46 -2.74 -6.56 5.91
CA PRO A 46 -2.75 -6.06 4.53
C PRO A 46 -3.83 -6.68 3.61
N PRO A 47 -4.16 -7.99 3.69
CA PRO A 47 -5.23 -8.56 2.88
C PRO A 47 -6.60 -7.90 3.10
N ASP A 48 -6.92 -7.50 4.33
CA ASP A 48 -8.21 -6.89 4.65
C ASP A 48 -8.28 -5.45 4.12
N GLU A 49 -7.19 -4.70 4.30
CA GLU A 49 -7.04 -3.34 3.75
C GLU A 49 -7.13 -3.33 2.22
N LEU A 50 -6.43 -4.25 1.55
CA LEU A 50 -6.47 -4.37 0.09
C LEU A 50 -7.86 -4.77 -0.41
N THR A 51 -8.57 -5.61 0.34
CA THR A 51 -9.97 -5.99 0.02
C THR A 51 -10.89 -4.79 0.14
N LEU A 52 -10.74 -3.99 1.21
CA LEU A 52 -11.48 -2.75 1.42
C LEU A 52 -11.29 -1.76 0.27
N ALA A 53 -10.06 -1.61 -0.21
CA ALA A 53 -9.67 -0.59 -1.18
C ALA A 53 -9.67 -1.06 -2.64
N LYS A 54 -10.09 -2.30 -2.94
CA LYS A 54 -9.85 -3.00 -4.22
C LYS A 54 -10.22 -2.21 -5.48
N ASP A 55 -11.24 -1.37 -5.42
CA ASP A 55 -11.78 -0.65 -6.58
C ASP A 55 -11.02 0.67 -6.87
N GLN A 56 -10.16 1.09 -5.94
CA GLN A 56 -9.37 2.32 -6.02
C GLN A 56 -7.87 2.04 -6.14
N ILE A 57 -7.43 0.79 -6.29
CA ILE A 57 -6.01 0.44 -6.36
C ILE A 57 -5.49 0.55 -7.79
N LEU A 58 -4.46 1.39 -7.99
CA LEU A 58 -3.72 1.53 -9.25
C LEU A 58 -2.61 0.48 -9.38
N GLY A 59 -1.99 0.11 -8.26
CA GLY A 59 -0.86 -0.81 -8.16
C GLY A 59 -0.48 -1.02 -6.70
N ILE A 60 0.41 -1.95 -6.41
CA ILE A 60 0.79 -2.29 -5.03
C ILE A 60 2.31 -2.23 -4.93
N HIS A 61 2.81 -1.49 -3.94
CA HIS A 61 4.21 -1.52 -3.55
C HIS A 61 4.44 -2.71 -2.61
N VAL A 62 5.19 -3.69 -3.10
CA VAL A 62 5.57 -4.89 -2.33
C VAL A 62 6.98 -4.67 -1.80
N LYS A 63 7.09 -4.38 -0.50
CA LYS A 63 8.36 -4.36 0.23
C LYS A 63 8.25 -5.16 1.51
N ASP A 64 9.38 -5.73 1.93
CA ASP A 64 9.45 -6.39 3.23
C ASP A 64 9.55 -5.34 4.34
N ALA A 65 8.86 -5.56 5.45
CA ALA A 65 8.87 -4.66 6.59
C ALA A 65 8.91 -5.45 7.90
N MET A 66 9.91 -5.15 8.72
CA MET A 66 9.99 -5.70 10.07
C MET A 66 8.96 -4.99 10.95
N PRO A 67 8.17 -5.73 11.77
CA PRO A 67 7.30 -5.12 12.77
C PRO A 67 8.14 -4.22 13.67
N ARG A 68 7.79 -2.93 13.76
CA ARG A 68 8.61 -1.99 14.53
C ARG A 68 8.53 -2.32 16.01
N SER A 69 9.70 -2.39 16.64
CA SER A 69 9.78 -2.34 18.10
C SER A 69 9.29 -0.97 18.59
N PHE A 70 8.65 -0.91 19.77
CA PHE A 70 8.15 0.35 20.34
C PHE A 70 9.25 1.42 20.50
N ALA A 71 10.51 0.98 20.61
CA ALA A 71 11.71 1.84 20.64
C ALA A 71 12.03 2.48 19.27
N GLU A 72 11.88 1.73 18.16
CA GLU A 72 12.11 2.24 16.80
C GLU A 72 11.07 3.24 16.35
N TYR A 73 9.81 3.11 16.79
CA TYR A 73 8.76 4.09 16.52
C TYR A 73 9.14 5.51 17.02
N ARG A 74 9.84 5.59 18.16
CA ARG A 74 10.33 6.88 18.69
C ARG A 74 11.56 7.42 17.94
N LEU A 75 12.44 6.54 17.47
CA LEU A 75 13.69 6.93 16.81
C LEU A 75 13.50 7.29 15.32
N ASN A 76 12.61 6.60 14.62
CA ASN A 76 12.41 6.79 13.17
C ASN A 76 11.50 7.96 12.80
N ARG A 77 10.93 8.68 13.77
CA ARG A 77 10.18 9.94 13.55
C ARG A 77 11.01 11.03 12.84
N TYR A 78 12.33 10.84 12.70
CA TYR A 78 13.26 11.76 12.04
C TYR A 78 14.01 11.18 10.83
N ARG A 79 13.75 9.92 10.43
CA ARG A 79 14.48 9.26 9.32
C ARG A 79 13.55 8.44 8.44
N ALA A 80 12.68 9.11 7.69
CA ALA A 80 11.99 8.50 6.57
C ALA A 80 12.77 8.77 5.27
N PHE A 81 13.86 8.04 5.05
CA PHE A 81 14.39 7.80 3.70
C PHE A 81 15.34 6.58 3.72
N SER A 82 15.12 5.65 2.79
CA SER A 82 15.94 4.48 2.46
C SER A 82 15.98 3.32 3.47
N ARG A 83 15.25 2.25 3.15
CA ARG A 83 15.67 0.87 3.41
C ARG A 83 14.92 -0.06 2.46
N ASP A 84 15.57 -0.37 1.34
CA ASP A 84 15.10 -1.34 0.36
C ASP A 84 15.69 -2.73 0.65
N PHE A 85 14.80 -3.73 0.62
CA PHE A 85 14.95 -5.17 0.39
C PHE A 85 16.17 -5.95 0.92
N SER A 86 15.89 -6.99 1.72
CA SER A 86 16.68 -8.22 1.78
C SER A 86 15.79 -9.48 1.76
N GLY A 87 15.62 -10.09 0.57
CA GLY A 87 15.54 -11.55 0.39
C GLY A 87 14.23 -12.34 0.65
N ALA A 88 13.70 -12.93 -0.43
CA ALA A 88 13.14 -14.29 -0.52
C ALA A 88 11.66 -14.63 -0.19
N GLY A 89 10.72 -13.67 -0.07
CA GLY A 89 9.32 -14.00 0.30
C GLY A 89 8.20 -13.90 -0.76
N ALA A 90 8.41 -13.24 -1.90
CA ALA A 90 7.30 -12.62 -2.65
C ALA A 90 6.37 -13.54 -3.48
N ASN A 91 6.69 -14.83 -3.66
CA ASN A 91 6.00 -15.66 -4.66
C ASN A 91 4.66 -16.30 -4.24
N ARG A 92 4.12 -16.04 -3.04
CA ARG A 92 2.91 -16.75 -2.56
C ARG A 92 1.60 -15.93 -2.52
N LEU A 93 1.61 -14.61 -2.71
CA LEU A 93 0.40 -13.77 -2.54
C LEU A 93 -0.37 -13.39 -3.81
N LEU A 94 0.15 -13.69 -5.01
CA LEU A 94 -0.47 -13.28 -6.28
C LEU A 94 -1.62 -14.19 -6.76
N GLY A 95 -2.01 -15.22 -6.01
CA GLY A 95 -3.05 -16.19 -6.43
C GLY A 95 -4.50 -15.76 -6.16
N ALA A 96 -4.74 -14.72 -5.36
CA ALA A 96 -6.08 -14.38 -4.88
C ALA A 96 -6.71 -13.13 -5.53
N VAL A 97 -5.95 -12.38 -6.34
CA VAL A 97 -6.47 -11.21 -7.05
C VAL A 97 -6.53 -11.56 -8.53
N GLY A 98 -7.75 -11.83 -9.01
CA GLY A 98 -8.02 -12.20 -10.39
C GLY A 98 -7.34 -11.25 -11.37
N ARG A 99 -6.52 -11.83 -12.27
CA ARG A 99 -5.98 -11.11 -13.42
C ARG A 99 -7.15 -10.64 -14.27
N ARG A 100 -7.30 -9.33 -14.44
CA ARG A 100 -8.10 -8.81 -15.56
C ARG A 100 -7.23 -8.92 -16.81
N ASP A 101 -7.61 -9.83 -17.69
CA ASP A 101 -7.05 -9.92 -19.04
C ASP A 101 -7.43 -8.63 -19.79
N LEU A 102 -6.46 -7.73 -19.96
CA LEU A 102 -6.57 -6.64 -20.92
C LEU A 102 -6.35 -7.25 -22.30
N GLY A 103 -7.46 -7.62 -22.94
CA GLY A 103 -7.50 -7.97 -24.35
C GLY A 103 -6.92 -6.83 -25.18
N THR A 104 -5.81 -7.10 -25.85
CA THR A 104 -5.34 -6.30 -26.97
C THR A 104 -6.30 -6.51 -28.13
N ASP A 105 -7.22 -5.56 -28.34
CA ASP A 105 -7.88 -5.42 -29.63
C ASP A 105 -7.27 -4.20 -30.33
N ALA A 106 -6.18 -4.47 -31.04
CA ALA A 106 -5.63 -3.59 -32.06
C ALA A 106 -5.88 -4.28 -33.39
N ARG A 107 -6.98 -3.89 -34.06
CA ARG A 107 -7.12 -3.78 -35.53
C ARG A 107 -8.46 -3.17 -35.91
#